data_AF-A0A5A7N1A5-F1
#
_entry.id   AF-A0A5A7N1A5-F1
#
_cell.length_a   1.000
_cell.length_b   1.000
_cell.length_c   1.000
_cell.angle_alpha   90.00
_cell.angle_beta   90.00
_cell.angle_gamma   90.00
#
_symmetry.space_group_name_H-M   'P 1'
#
loop_
_entity.id
_entity.type
_entity.pdbx_description
1 polymer ?
#
loop_
_entity_poly.entity_id
_entity_poly.type
_entity_poly.pdbx_seq_one_letter_code
_entity_poly.pdbx_strand_id
1 'polypeptide(L)'
;MVTNPENHSRLEDIRTRHVALSNPDSGIQPNDSMPVVTWLNYGVHGAESSGMDAVIPVVYHLAAAKGEAIENTLSQSVILITAIFNPDGHSRRINHVLKFMSDVPVTDPAHAAHDLWIDARTNHYWFDLNRQWLLQTQPEAQAWLSKWHQWKPNVTVDYHEMGSNSTYYFHPGVPNRKNPLIPDRSRQLLKDMAHFHAKTLDRDGTLYFTEEGFDNYYIGKGSTYPHINGSVGILFEAGAARGGAIETPNGVRHYAANIRKHFRTSLSSIEGARSLAPRLLDNQYSFFQEAREQGQKDDIRGWVFTSPDKARLAHFLDLLERHQVQAYALARDVTVDDHSFQAGDAYLVPVAQAQYHMIKGLFDRVRSFKEAIFYDVSGWTLPLAYDLDYAALNKKAWRTDLLGDEAQAQMAWPRAEAPDRASYGYVFSWEDYYAPKALNRLLAAGVHVRGAMEPFSVLTSKGERHFPRGALFVPLAGQDDVDADSFMSM
;
A
#
# COMPACT_ATOMS: atom_id res chain seq x y z
N MET A 1 18.64 -5.77 7.29
CA MET A 1 19.21 -6.22 5.99
C MET A 1 20.34 -7.19 6.28
N VAL A 2 20.44 -8.29 5.54
CA VAL A 2 21.43 -9.35 5.74
C VAL A 2 21.99 -9.82 4.40
N THR A 3 23.31 -9.87 4.27
CA THR A 3 24.07 -10.39 3.12
C THR A 3 25.51 -10.68 3.56
N ASN A 4 26.37 -11.21 2.69
CA ASN A 4 27.77 -11.48 3.05
C ASN A 4 28.61 -10.16 3.15
N PRO A 5 29.77 -10.17 3.82
CA PRO A 5 30.60 -8.97 3.99
C PRO A 5 31.03 -8.31 2.67
N GLU A 6 31.30 -9.11 1.63
CA GLU A 6 31.67 -8.59 0.31
C GLU A 6 30.54 -7.80 -0.34
N ASN A 7 29.30 -8.30 -0.30
CA ASN A 7 28.14 -7.56 -0.77
C ASN A 7 27.89 -6.29 0.05
N HIS A 8 28.09 -6.34 1.37
CA HIS A 8 28.00 -5.14 2.21
C HIS A 8 28.97 -4.02 1.76
N SER A 9 30.19 -4.37 1.34
CA SER A 9 31.18 -3.38 0.86
C SER A 9 30.79 -2.67 -0.44
N ARG A 10 29.89 -3.27 -1.24
CA ARG A 10 29.45 -2.77 -2.56
C ARG A 10 27.92 -2.64 -2.66
N LEU A 11 27.27 -2.42 -1.52
CA LEU A 11 25.82 -2.52 -1.39
C LEU A 11 25.06 -1.51 -2.26
N GLU A 12 25.52 -0.26 -2.31
CA GLU A 12 24.89 0.77 -3.14
C GLU A 12 25.05 0.46 -4.63
N ASP A 13 26.17 -0.13 -5.06
CA ASP A 13 26.35 -0.58 -6.44
C ASP A 13 25.40 -1.73 -6.77
N ILE A 14 25.23 -2.70 -5.85
CA ILE A 14 24.25 -3.78 -6.00
C ILE A 14 22.84 -3.19 -6.12
N ARG A 15 22.46 -2.30 -5.21
CA ARG A 15 21.13 -1.69 -5.17
C ARG A 15 20.84 -0.88 -6.43
N THR A 16 21.76 -0.01 -6.84
CA THR A 16 21.57 0.85 -8.03
C THR A 16 21.48 0.04 -9.31
N ARG A 17 22.36 -0.96 -9.50
CA ARG A 17 22.29 -1.87 -10.66
C ARG A 17 21.03 -2.71 -10.67
N HIS A 18 20.59 -3.18 -9.51
CA HIS A 18 19.36 -3.95 -9.37
C HIS A 18 18.12 -3.10 -9.70
N VAL A 19 17.99 -1.91 -9.10
CA VAL A 19 16.86 -0.99 -9.38
C VAL A 19 16.85 -0.51 -10.83
N ALA A 20 18.02 -0.41 -11.48
CA ALA A 20 18.12 -0.07 -12.90
C ALA A 20 17.40 -1.08 -13.81
N LEU A 21 17.18 -2.33 -13.38
CA LEU A 21 16.34 -3.30 -14.11
C LEU A 21 14.89 -2.83 -14.23
N SER A 22 14.43 -1.95 -13.34
CA SER A 22 13.08 -1.38 -13.37
C SER A 22 12.95 -0.13 -14.25
N ASN A 23 14.05 0.30 -14.89
CA ASN A 23 14.06 1.44 -15.79
C ASN A 23 14.39 0.96 -17.22
N PRO A 24 13.44 1.05 -18.17
CA PRO A 24 13.65 0.63 -19.55
C PRO A 24 14.82 1.32 -20.28
N ASP A 25 15.21 2.50 -19.82
CA ASP A 25 16.25 3.33 -20.44
C ASP A 25 17.64 3.18 -19.78
N SER A 26 17.78 2.31 -18.78
CA SER A 26 19.05 2.16 -18.05
C SER A 26 20.15 1.44 -18.85
N GLY A 27 19.77 0.63 -19.84
CA GLY A 27 20.68 -0.27 -20.56
C GLY A 27 21.24 -1.43 -19.72
N ILE A 28 20.86 -1.53 -18.44
CA ILE A 28 21.30 -2.60 -17.55
C ILE A 28 20.44 -3.84 -17.76
N GLN A 29 21.09 -4.98 -17.96
CA GLN A 29 20.46 -6.29 -18.12
C GLN A 29 20.75 -7.20 -16.93
N PRO A 30 19.84 -8.14 -16.62
CA PRO A 30 20.08 -9.15 -15.59
C PRO A 30 21.27 -10.03 -15.99
N ASN A 31 22.05 -10.48 -14.99
CA ASN A 31 23.15 -11.42 -15.19
C ASN A 31 23.39 -12.25 -13.93
N ASP A 32 24.14 -13.35 -14.08
CA ASP A 32 24.33 -14.35 -13.02
C ASP A 32 25.10 -13.85 -11.78
N SER A 33 25.78 -12.70 -11.87
CA SER A 33 26.50 -12.11 -10.74
C SER A 33 25.65 -11.18 -9.88
N MET A 34 24.43 -10.87 -10.31
CA MET A 34 23.51 -10.02 -9.55
C MET A 34 22.87 -10.80 -8.41
N PRO A 35 22.98 -10.33 -7.15
CA PRO A 35 22.27 -10.94 -6.04
C PRO A 35 20.75 -10.79 -6.19
N VAL A 36 19.99 -11.81 -5.81
CA VAL A 36 18.53 -11.69 -5.70
C VAL A 36 18.16 -10.85 -4.48
N VAL A 37 17.19 -9.95 -4.62
CA VAL A 37 16.69 -9.13 -3.51
C VAL A 37 15.39 -9.72 -3.00
N THR A 38 15.38 -10.18 -1.74
CA THR A 38 14.19 -10.74 -1.07
C THR A 38 13.81 -9.88 0.12
N TRP A 39 12.54 -9.53 0.25
CA TRP A 39 12.01 -8.82 1.40
C TRP A 39 11.03 -9.67 2.20
N LEU A 40 11.39 -9.99 3.45
CA LEU A 40 10.53 -10.66 4.42
C LEU A 40 9.84 -9.62 5.33
N ASN A 41 8.51 -9.64 5.34
CA ASN A 41 7.67 -8.68 6.05
C ASN A 41 6.81 -9.36 7.10
N TYR A 42 6.88 -8.87 8.33
CA TYR A 42 6.16 -9.44 9.46
C TYR A 42 5.30 -8.39 10.15
N GLY A 43 4.08 -8.78 10.54
CA GLY A 43 3.27 -8.02 11.48
C GLY A 43 2.62 -6.75 10.93
N VAL A 44 2.14 -6.78 9.68
CA VAL A 44 1.29 -5.69 9.15
C VAL A 44 -0.04 -5.59 9.90
N HIS A 45 -0.51 -6.71 10.44
CA HIS A 45 -1.58 -6.72 11.43
C HIS A 45 -1.02 -7.02 12.83
N GLY A 46 -1.29 -6.14 13.79
CA GLY A 46 -0.72 -6.26 15.13
C GLY A 46 -1.20 -7.50 15.92
N ALA A 47 -2.41 -7.98 15.65
CA ALA A 47 -2.98 -9.16 16.28
C ALA A 47 -2.38 -10.49 15.81
N GLU A 48 -1.64 -10.50 14.70
CA GLU A 48 -1.09 -11.69 14.03
C GLU A 48 0.36 -11.91 14.47
N SER A 49 0.51 -12.18 15.76
CA SER A 49 1.78 -11.96 16.48
C SER A 49 2.90 -12.94 16.13
N SER A 50 2.62 -14.15 15.65
CA SER A 50 3.66 -15.20 15.49
C SER A 50 4.66 -14.89 14.39
N GLY A 51 4.28 -14.10 13.38
CA GLY A 51 5.23 -13.59 12.39
C GLY A 51 6.30 -12.70 13.03
N MET A 52 5.89 -11.79 13.92
CA MET A 52 6.79 -10.84 14.58
C MET A 52 7.79 -11.54 15.49
N ASP A 53 7.41 -12.65 16.12
CA ASP A 53 8.35 -13.45 16.93
C ASP A 53 9.20 -14.39 16.07
N ALA A 54 8.71 -14.82 14.90
CA ALA A 54 9.47 -15.64 13.97
C ALA A 54 10.66 -14.91 13.33
N VAL A 55 10.64 -13.58 13.26
CA VAL A 55 11.76 -12.81 12.73
C VAL A 55 13.04 -13.01 13.54
N ILE A 56 12.94 -13.23 14.86
CA ILE A 56 14.08 -13.38 15.76
C ILE A 56 14.92 -14.61 15.40
N PRO A 57 14.37 -15.84 15.36
CA PRO A 57 15.13 -17.01 14.93
C PRO A 57 15.58 -16.92 13.47
N VAL A 58 14.84 -16.23 12.59
CA VAL A 58 15.28 -16.01 11.19
C VAL A 58 16.56 -15.18 11.16
N VAL A 59 16.57 -14.01 11.80
CA VAL A 59 17.76 -13.13 11.84
C VAL A 59 18.92 -13.82 12.53
N TYR A 60 18.66 -14.53 13.64
CA TYR A 60 19.69 -15.30 14.32
C TYR A 60 20.29 -16.38 13.42
N HIS A 61 19.46 -17.14 12.70
CA HIS A 61 19.94 -18.16 11.76
C HIS A 61 20.82 -17.55 10.67
N LEU A 62 20.39 -16.45 10.05
CA LEU A 62 21.15 -15.80 8.99
C LEU A 62 22.47 -15.20 9.48
N ALA A 63 22.55 -14.77 10.74
CA ALA A 63 23.75 -14.16 11.31
C ALA A 63 24.73 -15.19 11.91
N ALA A 64 24.24 -16.32 12.44
CA ALA A 64 25.04 -17.23 13.24
C ALA A 64 25.27 -18.62 12.60
N ALA A 65 24.48 -19.00 11.59
CA ALA A 65 24.70 -20.25 10.89
C ALA A 65 26.07 -20.25 10.19
N LYS A 66 26.68 -21.43 10.09
CA LYS A 66 27.98 -21.63 9.43
C LYS A 66 27.87 -22.76 8.42
N GLY A 67 28.70 -22.70 7.38
CA GLY A 67 28.84 -23.74 6.37
C GLY A 67 28.50 -23.25 4.97
N GLU A 68 28.94 -24.01 3.98
CA GLU A 68 28.88 -23.63 2.56
C GLU A 68 27.47 -23.20 2.10
N ALA A 69 26.41 -23.86 2.58
CA ALA A 69 25.04 -23.55 2.19
C ALA A 69 24.61 -22.13 2.56
N ILE A 70 24.90 -21.67 3.79
CA ILE A 70 24.51 -20.32 4.21
C ILE A 70 25.43 -19.26 3.59
N GLU A 71 26.74 -19.54 3.47
CA GLU A 71 27.69 -18.62 2.83
C GLU A 71 27.35 -18.38 1.36
N ASN A 72 27.03 -19.45 0.61
CA ASN A 72 26.53 -19.35 -0.76
C ASN A 72 25.19 -18.63 -0.85
N THR A 73 24.32 -18.79 0.17
CA THR A 73 23.04 -18.08 0.21
C THR A 73 23.25 -16.57 0.38
N LEU A 74 24.12 -16.16 1.30
CA LEU A 74 24.38 -14.77 1.62
C LEU A 74 25.22 -14.07 0.54
N SER A 75 26.08 -14.79 -0.18
CA SER A 75 26.85 -14.21 -1.30
C SER A 75 25.98 -13.92 -2.53
N GLN A 76 24.89 -14.67 -2.72
CA GLN A 76 23.98 -14.54 -3.86
C GLN A 76 22.68 -13.80 -3.55
N SER A 77 22.50 -13.30 -2.33
CA SER A 77 21.25 -12.67 -1.90
C SER A 77 21.46 -11.39 -1.12
N VAL A 78 20.55 -10.43 -1.28
CA VAL A 78 20.32 -9.33 -0.34
C VAL A 78 18.95 -9.55 0.30
N ILE A 79 18.96 -9.78 1.62
CA ILE A 79 17.73 -10.07 2.38
C ILE A 79 17.34 -8.85 3.20
N LEU A 80 16.21 -8.24 2.83
CA LEU A 80 15.57 -7.16 3.55
C LEU A 80 14.56 -7.77 4.54
N ILE A 81 14.49 -7.20 5.74
CA ILE A 81 13.65 -7.72 6.82
C ILE A 81 12.99 -6.52 7.50
N THR A 82 11.67 -6.55 7.57
CA THR A 82 10.90 -5.65 8.43
C THR A 82 10.28 -6.49 9.54
N ALA A 83 10.78 -6.30 10.76
CA ALA A 83 10.38 -7.12 11.90
C ALA A 83 8.92 -6.87 12.33
N ILE A 84 8.49 -5.61 12.38
CA ILE A 84 7.14 -5.24 12.78
C ILE A 84 6.68 -4.05 11.95
N PHE A 85 5.66 -4.24 11.12
CA PHE A 85 4.99 -3.16 10.38
C PHE A 85 4.06 -2.34 11.30
N ASN A 86 3.35 -3.00 12.22
CA ASN A 86 2.34 -2.40 13.08
C ASN A 86 2.71 -2.54 14.58
N PRO A 87 3.66 -1.73 15.09
CA PRO A 87 4.09 -1.83 16.48
C PRO A 87 2.98 -1.47 17.48
N ASP A 88 2.06 -0.56 17.11
CA ASP A 88 0.96 -0.13 17.99
C ASP A 88 -0.08 -1.21 18.20
N GLY A 89 -0.50 -1.87 17.10
CA GLY A 89 -1.43 -2.99 17.15
C GLY A 89 -0.83 -4.17 17.90
N HIS A 90 0.46 -4.43 17.66
CA HIS A 90 1.17 -5.49 18.34
C HIS A 90 1.26 -5.25 19.85
N SER A 91 1.59 -4.02 20.25
CA SER A 91 1.65 -3.63 21.67
C SER A 91 0.30 -3.76 22.36
N ARG A 92 -0.80 -3.37 21.67
CA ARG A 92 -2.18 -3.61 22.13
C ARG A 92 -2.45 -5.10 22.35
N ARG A 93 -2.06 -5.95 21.39
CA ARG A 93 -2.23 -7.40 21.50
C ARG A 93 -1.44 -8.00 22.66
N ILE A 94 -0.18 -7.62 22.82
CA ILE A 94 0.67 -8.08 23.92
C ILE A 94 0.04 -7.72 25.27
N ASN A 95 -0.35 -6.45 25.46
CA ASN A 95 -0.94 -6.00 26.72
C ASN A 95 -2.20 -6.80 27.08
N HIS A 96 -3.07 -7.06 26.09
CA HIS A 96 -4.25 -7.89 26.28
C HIS A 96 -3.90 -9.32 26.72
N VAL A 97 -2.98 -9.98 26.03
CA VAL A 97 -2.56 -11.34 26.41
C VAL A 97 -1.97 -11.35 27.82
N LEU A 98 -1.06 -10.42 28.13
CA LEU A 98 -0.43 -10.33 29.46
C LEU A 98 -1.44 -10.04 30.58
N LYS A 99 -2.49 -9.27 30.30
CA LYS A 99 -3.53 -8.96 31.28
C LYS A 99 -4.39 -10.15 31.65
N PHE A 100 -4.70 -11.01 30.67
CA PHE A 100 -5.64 -12.12 30.84
C PHE A 100 -4.96 -13.49 30.91
N MET A 101 -3.64 -13.59 30.71
CA MET A 101 -2.95 -14.87 30.79
C MET A 101 -2.95 -15.43 32.22
N SER A 102 -2.70 -16.74 32.30
CA SER A 102 -2.52 -17.50 33.54
C SER A 102 -1.20 -18.26 33.46
N ASP A 103 -0.64 -18.62 34.62
CA ASP A 103 0.56 -19.47 34.71
C ASP A 103 0.32 -20.86 34.07
N VAL A 104 -0.92 -21.35 34.13
CA VAL A 104 -1.36 -22.55 33.43
C VAL A 104 -1.96 -22.14 32.08
N PRO A 105 -1.45 -22.67 30.96
CA PRO A 105 -2.02 -22.38 29.64
C PRO A 105 -3.51 -22.73 29.59
N VAL A 106 -4.35 -21.76 29.24
CA VAL A 106 -5.78 -21.96 28.99
C VAL A 106 -5.98 -22.11 27.49
N THR A 107 -6.57 -23.23 27.08
CA THR A 107 -6.78 -23.57 25.66
C THR A 107 -8.22 -23.38 25.20
N ASP A 108 -9.16 -23.15 26.11
CA ASP A 108 -10.56 -22.90 25.79
C ASP A 108 -10.70 -21.63 24.92
N PRO A 109 -11.20 -21.74 23.67
CA PRO A 109 -11.37 -20.59 22.78
C PRO A 109 -12.22 -19.45 23.35
N ALA A 110 -13.07 -19.71 24.35
CA ALA A 110 -13.90 -18.69 25.00
C ALA A 110 -13.15 -17.86 26.04
N HIS A 111 -11.90 -18.21 26.36
CA HIS A 111 -11.11 -17.48 27.35
C HIS A 111 -10.69 -16.09 26.85
N ALA A 112 -10.79 -15.07 27.71
CA ALA A 112 -10.59 -13.67 27.36
C ALA A 112 -9.22 -13.38 26.71
N ALA A 113 -8.16 -14.13 27.02
CA ALA A 113 -6.84 -13.96 26.40
C ALA A 113 -6.85 -14.16 24.85
N HIS A 114 -7.88 -14.84 24.31
CA HIS A 114 -8.05 -15.11 22.88
C HIS A 114 -8.78 -14.00 22.10
N ASP A 115 -9.27 -12.96 22.79
CA ASP A 115 -9.98 -11.83 22.18
C ASP A 115 -9.03 -10.74 21.62
N LEU A 116 -9.62 -9.59 21.24
CA LEU A 116 -8.95 -8.40 20.70
C LEU A 116 -8.37 -8.57 19.28
N TRP A 117 -8.81 -9.58 18.53
CA TRP A 117 -8.32 -9.84 17.18
C TRP A 117 -8.50 -8.64 16.24
N ILE A 118 -9.70 -8.06 16.20
CA ILE A 118 -10.03 -6.94 15.30
C ILE A 118 -9.33 -5.67 15.78
N ASP A 119 -9.50 -5.34 17.07
CA ASP A 119 -9.03 -4.06 17.62
C ASP A 119 -7.51 -3.96 17.69
N ALA A 120 -6.79 -5.08 17.78
CA ALA A 120 -5.33 -5.09 17.71
C ALA A 120 -4.79 -5.30 16.29
N ARG A 121 -5.64 -5.59 15.30
CA ARG A 121 -5.24 -5.77 13.88
C ARG A 121 -4.73 -4.46 13.28
N THR A 122 -5.39 -3.36 13.60
CA THR A 122 -5.20 -2.04 12.99
C THR A 122 -4.07 -1.24 13.65
N ASN A 123 -3.60 -0.17 13.01
CA ASN A 123 -2.62 0.75 13.62
C ASN A 123 -3.25 1.68 14.67
N HIS A 124 -2.48 2.63 15.23
CA HIS A 124 -2.98 3.58 16.21
C HIS A 124 -4.25 4.33 15.77
N TYR A 125 -4.34 4.63 14.47
CA TYR A 125 -5.45 5.36 13.85
C TYR A 125 -6.59 4.45 13.38
N TRP A 126 -6.59 3.17 13.76
CA TRP A 126 -7.60 2.18 13.39
C TRP A 126 -7.66 1.81 11.89
N PHE A 127 -6.58 2.04 11.14
CA PHE A 127 -6.48 1.62 9.75
C PHE A 127 -5.94 0.17 9.63
N ASP A 128 -6.51 -0.60 8.70
CA ASP A 128 -5.92 -1.85 8.22
C ASP A 128 -4.72 -1.51 7.31
N LEU A 129 -3.52 -1.76 7.82
CA LEU A 129 -2.27 -1.47 7.14
C LEU A 129 -2.03 -2.35 5.90
N ASN A 130 -2.66 -3.53 5.79
CA ASN A 130 -2.57 -4.38 4.60
C ASN A 130 -3.55 -3.96 3.49
N ARG A 131 -4.16 -2.77 3.59
CA ARG A 131 -4.75 -2.05 2.45
C ARG A 131 -3.95 -0.81 2.05
N GLN A 132 -2.95 -0.45 2.86
CA GLN A 132 -2.22 0.80 2.69
C GLN A 132 -1.08 0.71 1.67
N TRP A 133 -0.81 -0.46 1.08
CA TRP A 133 0.16 -0.57 -0.02
C TRP A 133 -0.25 0.27 -1.23
N LEU A 134 -1.55 0.42 -1.49
CA LEU A 134 -2.08 1.29 -2.55
C LEU A 134 -2.51 2.67 -2.04
N LEU A 135 -3.08 2.74 -0.83
CA LEU A 135 -3.72 3.96 -0.35
C LEU A 135 -2.75 4.96 0.27
N GLN A 136 -1.67 4.47 0.89
CA GLN A 136 -0.55 5.28 1.41
C GLN A 136 -0.97 6.47 2.30
N THR A 137 -2.07 6.36 3.05
CA THR A 137 -2.54 7.43 3.94
C THR A 137 -1.90 7.38 5.32
N GLN A 138 -1.30 6.24 5.68
CA GLN A 138 -0.70 6.00 7.00
C GLN A 138 0.82 6.19 6.97
N PRO A 139 1.43 6.73 8.05
CA PRO A 139 2.86 7.01 8.09
C PRO A 139 3.72 5.75 7.99
N GLU A 140 3.29 4.64 8.58
CA GLU A 140 3.97 3.35 8.46
C GLU A 140 4.04 2.95 6.98
N ALA A 141 2.93 3.12 6.28
CA ALA A 141 2.79 2.74 4.88
C ALA A 141 3.70 3.51 3.93
N GLN A 142 3.78 4.81 4.15
CA GLN A 142 4.67 5.70 3.42
C GLN A 142 6.14 5.35 3.70
N ALA A 143 6.48 5.03 4.94
CA ALA A 143 7.85 4.68 5.33
C ALA A 143 8.32 3.37 4.67
N TRP A 144 7.53 2.30 4.74
CA TRP A 144 7.93 1.04 4.12
C TRP A 144 7.92 1.14 2.59
N LEU A 145 6.95 1.83 2.00
CA LEU A 145 6.86 1.89 0.54
C LEU A 145 8.02 2.69 -0.06
N SER A 146 8.48 3.75 0.62
CA SER A 146 9.72 4.45 0.27
C SER A 146 10.92 3.48 0.20
N LYS A 147 11.08 2.60 1.21
CA LYS A 147 12.12 1.56 1.20
C LYS A 147 11.88 0.49 0.15
N TRP A 148 10.62 0.18 -0.17
CA TRP A 148 10.24 -0.71 -1.26
C TRP A 148 10.69 -0.21 -2.60
N HIS A 149 10.42 1.06 -2.91
CA HIS A 149 10.88 1.67 -4.16
C HIS A 149 12.40 1.88 -4.18
N GLN A 150 13.04 2.07 -3.02
CA GLN A 150 14.51 2.16 -2.92
C GLN A 150 15.22 0.86 -3.34
N TRP A 151 14.58 -0.30 -3.15
CA TRP A 151 15.18 -1.62 -3.37
C TRP A 151 14.53 -2.45 -4.47
N LYS A 152 13.26 -2.21 -4.82
CA LYS A 152 12.46 -2.97 -5.78
C LYS A 152 12.70 -4.50 -5.66
N PRO A 153 12.39 -5.15 -4.53
CA PRO A 153 12.74 -6.55 -4.31
C PRO A 153 12.20 -7.45 -5.42
N ASN A 154 12.91 -8.53 -5.76
CA ASN A 154 12.40 -9.56 -6.67
C ASN A 154 11.28 -10.38 -6.03
N VAL A 155 11.38 -10.62 -4.72
CA VAL A 155 10.40 -11.37 -3.94
C VAL A 155 10.03 -10.55 -2.71
N THR A 156 8.74 -10.41 -2.44
CA THR A 156 8.19 -9.79 -1.24
C THR A 156 7.28 -10.79 -0.56
N VAL A 157 7.53 -11.08 0.72
CA VAL A 157 6.77 -12.06 1.50
C VAL A 157 6.07 -11.37 2.64
N ASP A 158 4.78 -11.64 2.82
CA ASP A 158 3.93 -11.05 3.86
C ASP A 158 3.40 -12.16 4.79
N TYR A 159 3.82 -12.11 6.05
CA TYR A 159 3.49 -13.12 7.07
C TYR A 159 2.30 -12.68 7.92
N HIS A 160 1.27 -13.51 7.87
CA HIS A 160 -0.03 -13.28 8.49
C HIS A 160 -0.51 -14.46 9.34
N GLU A 161 -1.58 -14.20 10.07
CA GLU A 161 -2.40 -15.20 10.71
C GLU A 161 -3.89 -15.07 10.34
N MET A 162 -4.59 -16.19 10.33
CA MET A 162 -6.02 -16.29 10.05
C MET A 162 -6.78 -17.03 11.17
N GLY A 163 -8.05 -17.38 10.94
CA GLY A 163 -8.87 -18.12 11.90
C GLY A 163 -8.18 -19.38 12.46
N SER A 164 -8.32 -19.61 13.77
CA SER A 164 -7.61 -20.67 14.50
C SER A 164 -7.88 -22.08 13.97
N ASN A 165 -9.04 -22.31 13.36
CA ASN A 165 -9.45 -23.62 12.85
C ASN A 165 -8.74 -24.01 11.54
N SER A 166 -8.11 -23.08 10.84
CA SER A 166 -7.46 -23.34 9.55
C SER A 166 -6.07 -23.96 9.70
N THR A 167 -5.69 -24.86 8.80
CA THR A 167 -4.28 -25.31 8.67
C THR A 167 -3.41 -24.17 8.09
N TYR A 168 -2.16 -24.42 7.70
CA TYR A 168 -1.31 -23.34 7.18
C TYR A 168 -1.66 -22.99 5.71
N TYR A 169 -1.65 -21.73 5.31
CA TYR A 169 -1.86 -21.35 3.91
C TYR A 169 -0.67 -20.59 3.34
N PHE A 170 -0.46 -20.77 2.04
CA PHE A 170 0.42 -19.92 1.26
C PHE A 170 -0.06 -19.74 -0.18
N HIS A 171 0.30 -18.60 -0.76
CA HIS A 171 0.03 -18.28 -2.16
C HIS A 171 0.52 -19.39 -3.11
N PRO A 172 -0.26 -19.65 -4.18
CA PRO A 172 -0.44 -18.61 -5.17
C PRO A 172 -1.88 -18.15 -5.40
N GLY A 173 -2.78 -18.42 -4.45
CA GLY A 173 -4.16 -17.94 -4.46
C GLY A 173 -5.06 -18.60 -5.50
N VAL A 174 -6.37 -18.37 -5.39
CA VAL A 174 -7.38 -18.92 -6.29
C VAL A 174 -7.05 -18.53 -7.74
N PRO A 175 -6.81 -19.49 -8.66
CA PRO A 175 -6.29 -19.21 -10.00
C PRO A 175 -7.13 -18.23 -10.83
N ASN A 176 -8.46 -18.29 -10.70
CA ASN A 176 -9.39 -17.48 -11.47
C ASN A 176 -9.65 -16.09 -10.87
N ARG A 177 -9.14 -15.81 -9.65
CA ARG A 177 -9.36 -14.56 -8.92
C ARG A 177 -8.07 -13.71 -8.88
N LYS A 178 -7.30 -13.72 -9.96
CA LYS A 178 -6.12 -12.86 -10.10
C LYS A 178 -6.47 -11.55 -10.80
N ASN A 179 -5.77 -10.48 -10.46
CA ASN A 179 -5.85 -9.24 -11.21
C ASN A 179 -5.34 -9.47 -12.66
N PRO A 180 -6.05 -9.00 -13.70
CA PRO A 180 -5.63 -9.17 -15.09
C PRO A 180 -4.30 -8.48 -15.42
N LEU A 181 -3.88 -7.50 -14.61
CA LEU A 181 -2.60 -6.81 -14.74
C LEU A 181 -1.41 -7.63 -14.25
N ILE A 182 -1.63 -8.81 -13.64
CA ILE A 182 -0.55 -9.71 -13.21
C ILE A 182 -0.17 -10.63 -14.37
N PRO A 183 1.06 -10.49 -14.93
CA PRO A 183 1.49 -11.30 -16.05
C PRO A 183 1.54 -12.79 -15.70
N ASP A 184 1.27 -13.65 -16.69
CA ASP A 184 1.32 -15.10 -16.51
C ASP A 184 2.74 -15.58 -16.12
N ARG A 185 3.78 -14.91 -16.60
CA ARG A 185 5.19 -15.18 -16.24
C ARG A 185 5.41 -15.04 -14.73
N SER A 186 4.95 -13.94 -14.14
CA SER A 186 5.08 -13.69 -12.70
C SER A 186 4.23 -14.67 -11.88
N ARG A 187 3.03 -15.02 -12.39
CA ARG A 187 2.19 -16.04 -11.75
C ARG A 187 2.81 -17.44 -11.78
N GLN A 188 3.54 -17.80 -12.84
CA GLN A 188 4.27 -19.07 -12.92
C GLN A 188 5.45 -19.08 -11.93
N LEU A 189 6.22 -17.99 -11.83
CA LEU A 189 7.28 -17.87 -10.82
C LEU A 189 6.74 -18.01 -9.39
N LEU A 190 5.56 -17.46 -9.12
CA LEU A 190 4.89 -17.66 -7.83
C LEU A 190 4.56 -19.13 -7.55
N LYS A 191 4.14 -19.91 -8.56
CA LYS A 191 3.94 -21.37 -8.43
C LYS A 191 5.26 -22.09 -8.17
N ASP A 192 6.32 -21.69 -8.87
CA ASP A 192 7.64 -22.31 -8.71
C ASP A 192 8.20 -22.06 -7.30
N MET A 193 8.00 -20.85 -6.75
CA MET A 193 8.28 -20.54 -5.34
C MET A 193 7.46 -21.40 -4.38
N ALA A 194 6.18 -21.60 -4.67
CA ALA A 194 5.27 -22.40 -3.85
C ALA A 194 5.76 -23.85 -3.65
N HIS A 195 6.45 -24.43 -4.64
CA HIS A 195 7.04 -25.77 -4.51
C HIS A 195 8.11 -25.88 -3.42
N PHE A 196 8.90 -24.82 -3.16
CA PHE A 196 9.88 -24.81 -2.07
C PHE A 196 9.20 -24.84 -0.70
N HIS A 197 8.08 -24.13 -0.57
CA HIS A 197 7.29 -24.10 0.65
C HIS A 197 6.61 -25.45 0.89
N ALA A 198 5.95 -26.00 -0.12
CA ALA A 198 5.34 -27.33 -0.08
C ALA A 198 6.36 -28.39 0.36
N LYS A 199 7.51 -28.47 -0.31
CA LYS A 199 8.60 -29.41 0.04
C LYS A 199 9.04 -29.27 1.50
N THR A 200 9.14 -28.04 2.00
CA THR A 200 9.55 -27.78 3.39
C THR A 200 8.50 -28.23 4.39
N LEU A 201 7.23 -27.94 4.12
CA LEU A 201 6.10 -28.29 4.98
C LEU A 201 5.80 -29.79 4.95
N ASP A 202 5.91 -30.43 3.78
CA ASP A 202 5.78 -31.89 3.60
C ASP A 202 6.84 -32.62 4.44
N ARG A 203 8.10 -32.18 4.37
CA ARG A 203 9.20 -32.74 5.17
C ARG A 203 8.93 -32.59 6.67
N ASP A 204 8.39 -31.44 7.08
CA ASP A 204 8.12 -31.14 8.48
C ASP A 204 6.77 -31.74 8.95
N GLY A 205 6.03 -32.44 8.09
CA GLY A 205 4.72 -33.03 8.41
C GLY A 205 3.65 -31.99 8.78
N THR A 206 3.77 -30.77 8.27
CA THR A 206 2.85 -29.66 8.57
C THR A 206 1.70 -29.65 7.57
N LEU A 207 0.46 -29.70 8.07
CA LEU A 207 -0.73 -29.56 7.22
C LEU A 207 -0.83 -28.14 6.64
N TYR A 208 -1.11 -28.07 5.34
CA TYR A 208 -1.36 -26.81 4.63
C TYR A 208 -2.40 -26.95 3.53
N PHE A 209 -2.84 -25.81 2.99
CA PHE A 209 -3.62 -25.72 1.77
C PHE A 209 -3.14 -24.54 0.91
N THR A 210 -3.50 -24.54 -0.37
CA THR A 210 -3.10 -23.52 -1.34
C THR A 210 -4.16 -23.45 -2.45
N GLU A 211 -4.10 -22.42 -3.30
CA GLU A 211 -5.03 -22.18 -4.43
C GLU A 211 -6.52 -22.07 -4.07
N GLU A 212 -6.85 -21.87 -2.79
CA GLU A 212 -8.20 -21.75 -2.26
C GLU A 212 -8.33 -20.57 -1.28
N GLY A 213 -9.54 -20.05 -1.11
CA GLY A 213 -9.90 -18.99 -0.16
C GLY A 213 -9.40 -17.59 -0.52
N PHE A 214 -8.09 -17.40 -0.54
CA PHE A 214 -7.42 -16.11 -0.78
C PHE A 214 -7.11 -15.88 -2.26
N ASP A 215 -7.08 -14.62 -2.68
CA ASP A 215 -6.91 -14.22 -4.07
C ASP A 215 -5.78 -13.21 -4.30
N ASN A 216 -5.54 -12.86 -5.57
CA ASN A 216 -4.60 -11.81 -5.99
C ASN A 216 -5.32 -10.73 -6.80
N TYR A 217 -6.58 -10.42 -6.47
CA TYR A 217 -7.36 -9.46 -7.24
C TYR A 217 -7.07 -8.01 -6.82
N TYR A 218 -7.20 -7.68 -5.53
CA TYR A 218 -6.90 -6.35 -5.02
C TYR A 218 -5.40 -6.09 -4.97
N ILE A 219 -4.96 -5.01 -5.62
CA ILE A 219 -3.53 -4.67 -5.77
C ILE A 219 -2.95 -3.92 -4.56
N GLY A 220 -3.76 -3.56 -3.56
CA GLY A 220 -3.31 -2.83 -2.37
C GLY A 220 -2.92 -3.69 -1.17
N LYS A 221 -2.56 -4.96 -1.39
CA LYS A 221 -2.05 -5.90 -0.37
C LYS A 221 -0.57 -6.15 -0.56
N GLY A 222 0.16 -6.45 0.52
CA GLY A 222 1.59 -6.78 0.45
C GLY A 222 1.90 -8.01 -0.38
N SER A 223 0.92 -8.91 -0.54
CA SER A 223 1.04 -10.08 -1.38
C SER A 223 0.67 -9.87 -2.86
N THR A 224 0.02 -8.75 -3.22
CA THR A 224 -0.42 -8.47 -4.60
C THR A 224 0.27 -7.25 -5.22
N TYR A 225 0.50 -6.17 -4.46
CA TYR A 225 1.22 -4.97 -4.91
C TYR A 225 2.56 -5.26 -5.60
N PRO A 226 3.38 -6.22 -5.13
CA PRO A 226 4.64 -6.57 -5.78
C PRO A 226 4.44 -7.04 -7.24
N HIS A 227 3.38 -7.79 -7.52
CA HIS A 227 3.10 -8.33 -8.86
C HIS A 227 2.81 -7.25 -9.91
N ILE A 228 2.32 -6.08 -9.47
CA ILE A 228 2.07 -4.91 -10.33
C ILE A 228 3.32 -4.05 -10.50
N ASN A 229 4.45 -4.46 -9.90
CA ASN A 229 5.73 -3.76 -9.94
C ASN A 229 6.90 -4.70 -10.32
N GLY A 230 6.63 -5.75 -11.10
CA GLY A 230 7.67 -6.69 -11.59
C GLY A 230 8.29 -7.60 -10.53
N SER A 231 7.66 -7.70 -9.35
CA SER A 231 8.10 -8.51 -8.21
C SER A 231 7.12 -9.66 -7.95
N VAL A 232 7.55 -10.70 -7.23
CA VAL A 232 6.69 -11.81 -6.79
C VAL A 232 6.25 -11.58 -5.35
N GLY A 233 4.95 -11.39 -5.13
CA GLY A 233 4.34 -11.28 -3.79
C GLY A 233 3.82 -12.62 -3.25
N ILE A 234 4.11 -12.93 -1.99
CA ILE A 234 3.69 -14.17 -1.32
C ILE A 234 2.97 -13.85 -0.02
N LEU A 235 1.77 -14.41 0.16
CA LEU A 235 1.02 -14.41 1.41
C LEU A 235 1.27 -15.73 2.13
N PHE A 236 1.54 -15.67 3.43
CA PHE A 236 1.50 -16.80 4.34
C PHE A 236 0.50 -16.56 5.45
N GLU A 237 -0.32 -17.54 5.76
CA GLU A 237 -1.36 -17.43 6.78
C GLU A 237 -1.25 -18.62 7.75
N ALA A 238 -0.91 -18.37 9.01
CA ALA A 238 -1.04 -19.39 10.04
C ALA A 238 -2.41 -19.28 10.72
N GLY A 239 -3.15 -20.37 10.89
CA GLY A 239 -4.30 -20.31 11.82
C GLY A 239 -3.83 -19.89 13.20
N ALA A 240 -4.46 -18.88 13.80
CA ALA A 240 -3.96 -18.18 14.97
C ALA A 240 -4.00 -19.02 16.24
N ALA A 241 -2.96 -18.90 17.09
CA ALA A 241 -2.96 -19.50 18.43
C ALA A 241 -3.55 -18.57 19.50
N ARG A 242 -3.80 -17.29 19.15
CA ARG A 242 -4.50 -16.27 19.93
C ARG A 242 -4.17 -16.23 21.43
N GLY A 243 -2.91 -16.31 21.84
CA GLY A 243 -2.53 -16.14 23.27
C GLY A 243 -1.93 -17.40 23.88
N GLY A 244 -0.92 -17.93 23.21
CA GLY A 244 -0.16 -19.09 23.68
C GLY A 244 -0.64 -20.40 23.09
N ALA A 245 -1.84 -20.87 23.45
CA ALA A 245 -2.41 -22.09 22.91
C ALA A 245 -3.94 -22.04 22.85
N ILE A 246 -4.56 -22.71 21.87
CA ILE A 246 -6.01 -22.72 21.69
C ILE A 246 -6.49 -24.06 21.11
N GLU A 247 -7.63 -24.55 21.58
CA GLU A 247 -8.30 -25.74 21.03
C GLU A 247 -8.87 -25.44 19.64
N THR A 248 -8.72 -26.41 18.75
CA THR A 248 -9.26 -26.34 17.39
C THR A 248 -9.77 -27.73 16.98
N PRO A 249 -10.56 -27.85 15.90
CA PRO A 249 -10.93 -29.14 15.34
C PRO A 249 -9.74 -30.04 14.95
N ASN A 250 -8.55 -29.45 14.77
CA ASN A 250 -7.31 -30.14 14.42
C ASN A 250 -6.41 -30.43 15.64
N GLY A 251 -6.96 -30.33 16.86
CA GLY A 251 -6.21 -30.44 18.11
C GLY A 251 -5.73 -29.09 18.65
N VAL A 252 -4.97 -29.13 19.75
CA VAL A 252 -4.45 -27.92 20.41
C VAL A 252 -3.38 -27.27 19.52
N ARG A 253 -3.59 -26.00 19.21
CA ARG A 253 -2.63 -25.19 18.46
C ARG A 253 -1.76 -24.41 19.41
N HIS A 254 -0.45 -24.44 19.18
CA HIS A 254 0.52 -23.70 19.98
C HIS A 254 1.14 -22.56 19.18
N TYR A 255 1.31 -21.41 19.83
CA TYR A 255 1.96 -20.21 19.29
C TYR A 255 3.39 -20.49 18.82
N ALA A 256 4.15 -21.27 19.60
CA ALA A 256 5.50 -21.70 19.22
C ALA A 256 5.54 -22.53 17.92
N ALA A 257 4.47 -23.28 17.62
CA ALA A 257 4.38 -24.01 16.36
C ALA A 257 4.17 -23.06 15.17
N ASN A 258 3.41 -21.97 15.33
CA ASN A 258 3.26 -20.95 14.29
C ASN A 258 4.57 -20.18 14.06
N ILE A 259 5.29 -19.82 15.13
CA ILE A 259 6.65 -19.24 15.02
C ILE A 259 7.54 -20.15 14.17
N ARG A 260 7.53 -21.46 14.45
CA ARG A 260 8.31 -22.44 13.69
C ARG A 260 7.90 -22.48 12.21
N LYS A 261 6.60 -22.45 11.89
CA LYS A 261 6.12 -22.44 10.50
C LYS A 261 6.60 -21.20 9.74
N HIS A 262 6.46 -20.02 10.33
CA HIS A 262 6.95 -18.78 9.72
C HIS A 262 8.48 -18.78 9.57
N PHE A 263 9.23 -19.25 10.58
CA PHE A 263 10.67 -19.44 10.47
C PHE A 263 11.06 -20.35 9.29
N ARG A 264 10.45 -21.53 9.20
CA ARG A 264 10.72 -22.51 8.12
C ARG A 264 10.37 -21.97 6.74
N THR A 265 9.25 -21.26 6.64
CA THR A 265 8.82 -20.68 5.37
C THR A 265 9.66 -19.46 4.97
N SER A 266 10.21 -18.73 5.94
CA SER A 266 11.20 -17.67 5.68
C SER A 266 12.46 -18.23 5.03
N LEU A 267 12.98 -19.34 5.55
CA LEU A 267 14.16 -19.99 4.96
C LEU A 267 13.86 -20.55 3.57
N SER A 268 12.70 -21.18 3.35
CA SER A 268 12.35 -21.69 2.02
C SER A 268 12.04 -20.58 1.01
N SER A 269 11.56 -19.40 1.44
CA SER A 269 11.45 -18.21 0.58
C SER A 269 12.82 -17.72 0.13
N ILE A 270 13.79 -17.67 1.04
CA ILE A 270 15.18 -17.30 0.70
C ILE A 270 15.79 -18.33 -0.25
N GLU A 271 15.63 -19.63 0.04
CA GLU A 271 16.12 -20.72 -0.79
C GLU A 271 15.52 -20.69 -2.20
N GLY A 272 14.19 -20.53 -2.30
CA GLY A 272 13.47 -20.44 -3.56
C GLY A 272 13.90 -19.22 -4.36
N ALA A 273 14.00 -18.05 -3.72
CA ALA A 273 14.43 -16.82 -4.38
C ALA A 273 15.85 -16.94 -4.95
N ARG A 274 16.79 -17.48 -4.17
CA ARG A 274 18.16 -17.73 -4.63
C ARG A 274 18.19 -18.72 -5.80
N SER A 275 17.45 -19.81 -5.69
CA SER A 275 17.42 -20.87 -6.71
C SER A 275 16.78 -20.42 -8.03
N LEU A 276 15.86 -19.46 -7.96
CA LEU A 276 15.17 -18.88 -9.11
C LEU A 276 15.73 -17.51 -9.53
N ALA A 277 16.87 -17.08 -8.96
CA ALA A 277 17.40 -15.72 -9.12
C ALA A 277 17.49 -15.26 -10.59
N PRO A 278 18.04 -16.03 -11.55
CA PRO A 278 18.11 -15.58 -12.95
C PRO A 278 16.73 -15.29 -13.55
N ARG A 279 15.73 -16.12 -13.23
CA ARG A 279 14.36 -15.98 -13.74
C ARG A 279 13.60 -14.85 -13.05
N LEU A 280 13.85 -14.62 -11.77
CA LEU A 280 13.27 -13.53 -10.99
C LEU A 280 13.80 -12.16 -11.44
N LEU A 281 15.10 -12.07 -11.72
CA LEU A 281 15.74 -10.87 -12.28
C LEU A 281 15.24 -10.59 -13.71
N ASP A 282 15.17 -11.63 -14.56
CA ASP A 282 14.60 -11.52 -15.90
C ASP A 282 13.13 -11.10 -15.90
N ASN A 283 12.31 -11.64 -15.00
CA ASN A 283 10.91 -11.23 -14.86
C ASN A 283 10.79 -9.74 -14.54
N GLN A 284 11.61 -9.24 -13.60
CA GLN A 284 11.59 -7.82 -13.25
C GLN A 284 12.02 -6.95 -14.44
N TYR A 285 13.13 -7.27 -15.10
CA TYR A 285 13.59 -6.56 -16.29
C TYR A 285 12.54 -6.56 -17.41
N SER A 286 12.04 -7.74 -17.76
CA SER A 286 11.05 -7.90 -18.83
C SER A 286 9.75 -7.18 -18.52
N PHE A 287 9.28 -7.21 -17.26
CA PHE A 287 8.05 -6.54 -16.83
C PHE A 287 8.05 -5.05 -17.20
N PHE A 288 9.14 -4.34 -16.91
CA PHE A 288 9.21 -2.90 -17.18
C PHE A 288 9.45 -2.57 -18.65
N GLN A 289 10.16 -3.43 -19.39
CA GLN A 289 10.28 -3.29 -20.86
C GLN A 289 8.92 -3.47 -21.55
N GLU A 290 8.20 -4.54 -21.19
CA GLU A 290 6.88 -4.86 -21.70
C GLU A 290 5.85 -3.77 -21.33
N ALA A 291 5.92 -3.23 -20.10
CA ALA A 291 5.06 -2.14 -19.64
C ALA A 291 5.10 -0.92 -20.57
N ARG A 292 6.29 -0.52 -21.03
CA ARG A 292 6.45 0.60 -21.96
C ARG A 292 5.81 0.29 -23.32
N GLU A 293 6.05 -0.90 -23.86
CA GLU A 293 5.46 -1.32 -25.13
C GLU A 293 3.93 -1.41 -25.06
N GLN A 294 3.40 -1.94 -23.96
CA GLN A 294 1.97 -2.03 -23.72
C GLN A 294 1.35 -0.64 -23.67
N GLY A 295 1.94 0.30 -22.93
CA GLY A 295 1.46 1.69 -22.88
C GLY A 295 1.49 2.40 -24.24
N GLN A 296 2.47 2.10 -25.11
CA GLN A 296 2.51 2.65 -26.47
C GLN A 296 1.43 2.06 -27.40
N LYS A 297 1.04 0.80 -27.17
CA LYS A 297 0.05 0.05 -27.97
C LYS A 297 -1.38 0.27 -27.47
N ASP A 298 -1.55 0.67 -26.20
CA ASP A 298 -2.85 0.92 -25.57
C ASP A 298 -3.66 1.98 -26.34
N ASP A 299 -4.98 1.77 -26.36
CA ASP A 299 -5.93 2.68 -26.98
C ASP A 299 -6.14 3.95 -26.14
N ILE A 300 -6.01 3.83 -24.83
CA ILE A 300 -5.93 4.95 -23.89
C ILE A 300 -4.47 5.39 -23.84
N ARG A 301 -4.20 6.64 -24.19
CA ARG A 301 -2.85 7.23 -24.22
C ARG A 301 -2.51 7.97 -22.93
N GLY A 302 -3.53 8.41 -22.20
CA GLY A 302 -3.37 9.04 -20.90
C GLY A 302 -4.70 9.26 -20.18
N TRP A 303 -4.61 9.81 -18.99
CA TRP A 303 -5.74 10.22 -18.16
C TRP A 303 -5.62 11.70 -17.86
N VAL A 304 -6.71 12.45 -18.00
CA VAL A 304 -6.79 13.84 -17.54
C VAL A 304 -7.70 13.89 -16.33
N PHE A 305 -7.35 14.70 -15.33
CA PHE A 305 -8.15 14.85 -14.11
C PHE A 305 -8.09 16.27 -13.53
N THR A 306 -9.13 16.67 -12.83
CA THR A 306 -9.27 17.96 -12.17
C THR A 306 -10.17 17.85 -10.93
N SER A 307 -10.18 18.90 -10.12
CA SER A 307 -11.10 19.08 -9.00
C SER A 307 -11.19 20.58 -8.69
N PRO A 308 -12.38 21.08 -8.29
CA PRO A 308 -12.46 22.43 -7.73
C PRO A 308 -11.64 22.56 -6.44
N ASP A 309 -11.41 21.47 -5.72
CA ASP A 309 -10.61 21.43 -4.51
C ASP A 309 -9.14 21.09 -4.80
N LYS A 310 -8.30 22.12 -4.70
CA LYS A 310 -6.85 22.01 -4.94
C LYS A 310 -6.13 21.10 -3.94
N ALA A 311 -6.65 20.94 -2.72
CA ALA A 311 -6.05 20.03 -1.75
C ALA A 311 -6.20 18.57 -2.20
N ARG A 312 -7.35 18.18 -2.78
CA ARG A 312 -7.56 16.83 -3.31
C ARG A 312 -6.61 16.53 -4.47
N LEU A 313 -6.41 17.50 -5.35
CA LEU A 313 -5.42 17.39 -6.44
C LEU A 313 -4.00 17.23 -5.89
N ALA A 314 -3.61 18.03 -4.89
CA ALA A 314 -2.30 17.93 -4.26
C ALA A 314 -2.08 16.56 -3.61
N HIS A 315 -3.06 16.05 -2.85
CA HIS A 315 -2.97 14.71 -2.24
C HIS A 315 -2.93 13.59 -3.29
N PHE A 316 -3.68 13.72 -4.38
CA PHE A 316 -3.65 12.72 -5.45
C PHE A 316 -2.32 12.74 -6.21
N LEU A 317 -1.75 13.92 -6.49
CA LEU A 317 -0.40 14.04 -7.06
C LEU A 317 0.66 13.46 -6.13
N ASP A 318 0.57 13.72 -4.82
CA ASP A 318 1.45 13.12 -3.80
C ASP A 318 1.36 11.59 -3.80
N LEU A 319 0.15 11.06 -3.97
CA LEU A 319 -0.06 9.62 -4.12
C LEU A 319 0.59 9.07 -5.40
N LEU A 320 0.41 9.72 -6.54
CA LEU A 320 1.03 9.33 -7.80
C LEU A 320 2.56 9.34 -7.70
N GLU A 321 3.13 10.39 -7.09
CA GLU A 321 4.57 10.53 -6.86
C GLU A 321 5.13 9.39 -5.98
N ARG A 322 4.44 9.04 -4.88
CA ARG A 322 4.82 7.88 -4.04
C ARG A 322 4.83 6.56 -4.79
N HIS A 323 3.95 6.41 -5.78
CA HIS A 323 3.93 5.24 -6.68
C HIS A 323 4.86 5.38 -7.89
N GLN A 324 5.64 6.45 -7.98
CA GLN A 324 6.54 6.78 -9.08
C GLN A 324 5.80 6.92 -10.42
N VAL A 325 4.54 7.35 -10.39
CA VAL A 325 3.75 7.67 -11.57
C VAL A 325 3.97 9.13 -11.93
N GLN A 326 4.47 9.37 -13.14
CA GLN A 326 4.68 10.72 -13.65
C GLN A 326 3.36 11.35 -14.08
N ALA A 327 3.10 12.55 -13.58
CA ALA A 327 1.98 13.40 -13.95
C ALA A 327 2.50 14.75 -14.45
N TYR A 328 1.70 15.43 -15.26
CA TYR A 328 2.05 16.69 -15.90
C TYR A 328 0.93 17.69 -15.73
N ALA A 329 1.25 18.97 -15.63
CA ALA A 329 0.25 20.02 -15.76
C ALA A 329 -0.37 19.95 -17.17
N LEU A 330 -1.68 20.21 -17.27
CA LEU A 330 -2.34 20.32 -18.56
C LEU A 330 -1.92 21.65 -19.21
N ALA A 331 -1.25 21.58 -20.37
CA ALA A 331 -0.75 22.76 -21.07
C ALA A 331 -1.82 23.55 -21.82
N ARG A 332 -2.91 22.88 -22.23
CA ARG A 332 -3.99 23.45 -23.04
C ARG A 332 -5.31 22.78 -22.70
N ASP A 333 -6.40 23.54 -22.78
CA ASP A 333 -7.73 23.02 -22.52
C ASP A 333 -8.05 21.81 -23.41
N VAL A 334 -8.73 20.83 -22.84
CA VAL A 334 -9.20 19.65 -23.55
C VAL A 334 -10.62 19.32 -23.14
N THR A 335 -11.46 18.95 -24.10
CA THR A 335 -12.80 18.46 -23.84
C THR A 335 -12.89 16.99 -24.24
N VAL A 336 -13.37 16.15 -23.33
CA VAL A 336 -13.52 14.70 -23.51
C VAL A 336 -14.91 14.30 -23.04
N ASP A 337 -15.71 13.70 -23.91
CA ASP A 337 -17.06 13.21 -23.59
C ASP A 337 -17.91 14.24 -22.82
N ASP A 338 -17.98 15.47 -23.34
CA ASP A 338 -18.68 16.64 -22.78
C ASP A 338 -18.14 17.21 -21.46
N HIS A 339 -17.01 16.69 -20.96
CA HIS A 339 -16.29 17.24 -19.79
C HIS A 339 -15.12 18.09 -20.27
N SER A 340 -15.04 19.34 -19.79
CA SER A 340 -13.95 20.26 -20.12
C SER A 340 -12.93 20.33 -18.99
N PHE A 341 -11.65 20.21 -19.35
CA PHE A 341 -10.51 20.32 -18.46
C PHE A 341 -9.71 21.54 -18.89
N GLN A 342 -9.51 22.47 -17.96
CA GLN A 342 -8.86 23.75 -18.23
C GLN A 342 -7.37 23.70 -17.86
N ALA A 343 -6.54 24.30 -18.70
CA ALA A 343 -5.12 24.50 -18.39
C ALA A 343 -4.97 25.33 -17.12
N GLY A 344 -3.96 25.02 -16.31
CA GLY A 344 -3.74 25.63 -14.99
C GLY A 344 -4.54 24.98 -13.85
N ASP A 345 -5.64 24.28 -14.14
CA ASP A 345 -6.50 23.66 -13.14
C ASP A 345 -6.61 22.13 -13.25
N ALA A 346 -6.00 21.54 -14.27
CA ALA A 346 -6.03 20.11 -14.54
C ALA A 346 -4.63 19.50 -14.73
N TYR A 347 -4.56 18.19 -14.55
CA TYR A 347 -3.35 17.40 -14.67
C TYR A 347 -3.57 16.17 -15.56
N LEU A 348 -2.46 15.59 -15.99
CA LEU A 348 -2.38 14.60 -17.05
C LEU A 348 -1.42 13.47 -16.67
N VAL A 349 -1.81 12.22 -16.83
CA VAL A 349 -0.94 11.04 -16.68
C VAL A 349 -0.84 10.31 -18.02
N PRO A 350 0.30 10.36 -18.74
CA PRO A 350 0.53 9.48 -19.89
C PRO A 350 0.64 8.02 -19.43
N VAL A 351 0.03 7.08 -20.15
CA VAL A 351 0.16 5.65 -19.78
C VAL A 351 1.49 5.03 -20.22
N ALA A 352 2.16 5.62 -21.21
CA ALA A 352 3.40 5.10 -21.81
C ALA A 352 4.63 5.43 -20.97
N GLN A 353 4.67 4.91 -19.74
CA GLN A 353 5.78 5.00 -18.80
C GLN A 353 6.03 3.62 -18.16
N ALA A 354 7.14 3.46 -17.43
CA ALA A 354 7.49 2.18 -16.79
C ALA A 354 6.40 1.70 -15.80
N GLN A 355 5.59 2.62 -15.28
CA GLN A 355 4.52 2.40 -14.30
C GLN A 355 3.17 2.08 -14.95
N TYR A 356 3.15 1.69 -16.24
CA TYR A 356 1.92 1.35 -16.99
C TYR A 356 0.91 0.52 -16.18
N HIS A 357 1.33 -0.62 -15.63
CA HIS A 357 0.44 -1.50 -14.85
C HIS A 357 -0.11 -0.81 -13.59
N MET A 358 0.70 0.01 -12.91
CA MET A 358 0.24 0.79 -11.77
C MET A 358 -0.83 1.79 -12.21
N ILE A 359 -0.57 2.57 -13.27
CA ILE A 359 -1.53 3.56 -13.81
C ILE A 359 -2.86 2.90 -14.15
N LYS A 360 -2.84 1.78 -14.87
CA LYS A 360 -4.04 1.00 -15.16
C LYS A 360 -4.74 0.59 -13.87
N GLY A 361 -4.00 0.11 -12.88
CA GLY A 361 -4.52 -0.26 -11.56
C GLY A 361 -5.13 0.88 -10.74
N LEU A 362 -4.70 2.14 -10.93
CA LEU A 362 -5.23 3.31 -10.21
C LEU A 362 -6.47 3.90 -10.91
N PHE A 363 -6.47 3.95 -12.24
CA PHE A 363 -7.46 4.71 -13.03
C PHE A 363 -8.56 3.86 -13.68
N ASP A 364 -8.28 2.62 -14.06
CA ASP A 364 -9.26 1.80 -14.77
C ASP A 364 -10.45 1.43 -13.86
N ARG A 365 -11.63 1.30 -14.49
CA ARG A 365 -12.81 0.67 -13.89
C ARG A 365 -12.92 -0.76 -14.41
N VAL A 366 -12.38 -1.73 -13.67
CA VAL A 366 -12.50 -3.14 -14.04
C VAL A 366 -13.94 -3.62 -13.76
N ARG A 367 -14.64 -4.08 -14.79
CA ARG A 367 -16.04 -4.55 -14.71
C ARG A 367 -16.27 -5.96 -15.24
N SER A 368 -15.24 -6.57 -15.85
CA SER A 368 -15.32 -7.90 -16.45
C SER A 368 -14.42 -8.86 -15.69
N PHE A 369 -14.98 -10.00 -15.28
CA PHE A 369 -14.34 -10.98 -14.43
C PHE A 369 -14.58 -12.38 -14.97
N LYS A 370 -13.56 -13.24 -14.89
CA LYS A 370 -13.75 -14.68 -15.12
C LYS A 370 -14.63 -15.30 -14.03
N GLU A 371 -14.49 -14.81 -12.81
CA GLU A 371 -15.28 -15.19 -11.64
C GLU A 371 -15.56 -13.94 -10.81
N ALA A 372 -16.83 -13.65 -10.53
CA ALA A 372 -17.25 -12.49 -9.75
C ALA A 372 -17.32 -12.80 -8.24
N ILE A 373 -16.36 -13.58 -7.73
CA ILE A 373 -16.20 -13.86 -6.30
C ILE A 373 -14.87 -13.26 -5.88
N PHE A 374 -14.91 -12.41 -4.87
CA PHE A 374 -13.75 -11.71 -4.34
C PHE A 374 -13.57 -12.10 -2.88
N TYR A 375 -12.33 -12.29 -2.46
CA TYR A 375 -12.02 -12.57 -1.06
C TYR A 375 -12.31 -11.36 -0.17
N ASP A 376 -12.12 -10.13 -0.68
CA ASP A 376 -12.07 -8.93 0.15
C ASP A 376 -12.46 -7.64 -0.62
N VAL A 377 -11.51 -6.89 -1.20
CA VAL A 377 -11.82 -5.63 -1.93
C VAL A 377 -12.09 -5.92 -3.41
N SER A 378 -13.27 -5.50 -3.90
CA SER A 378 -13.74 -5.73 -5.28
C SER A 378 -13.78 -4.48 -6.16
N GLY A 379 -13.70 -3.28 -5.57
CA GLY A 379 -13.75 -2.02 -6.29
C GLY A 379 -12.79 -0.99 -5.72
N TRP A 380 -11.91 -0.45 -6.57
CA TRP A 380 -11.06 0.69 -6.29
C TRP A 380 -10.80 1.42 -7.61
N THR A 381 -11.09 2.71 -7.62
CA THR A 381 -10.71 3.60 -8.71
C THR A 381 -10.35 4.91 -8.04
N LEU A 382 -9.05 5.21 -7.99
CA LEU A 382 -8.56 6.24 -7.08
C LEU A 382 -9.03 7.66 -7.43
N PRO A 383 -9.14 8.06 -8.72
CA PRO A 383 -9.77 9.34 -9.03
C PRO A 383 -11.16 9.50 -8.41
N LEU A 384 -11.98 8.44 -8.43
CA LEU A 384 -13.29 8.47 -7.77
C LEU A 384 -13.20 8.51 -6.25
N ALA A 385 -12.25 7.78 -5.66
CA ALA A 385 -12.04 7.79 -4.21
C ALA A 385 -11.57 9.15 -3.68
N TYR A 386 -10.92 9.94 -4.53
CA TYR A 386 -10.48 11.31 -4.27
C TYR A 386 -11.52 12.36 -4.70
N ASP A 387 -12.68 11.93 -5.20
CA ASP A 387 -13.74 12.81 -5.71
C ASP A 387 -13.21 13.80 -6.76
N LEU A 388 -12.51 13.24 -7.75
CA LEU A 388 -11.95 13.95 -8.91
C LEU A 388 -12.79 13.69 -10.15
N ASP A 389 -12.96 14.75 -10.94
CA ASP A 389 -13.40 14.62 -12.32
C ASP A 389 -12.22 14.12 -13.16
N TYR A 390 -12.44 13.06 -13.95
CA TYR A 390 -11.38 12.48 -14.75
C TYR A 390 -11.90 11.80 -16.01
N ALA A 391 -11.08 11.77 -17.06
CA ALA A 391 -11.43 11.16 -18.34
C ALA A 391 -10.23 10.46 -19.00
N ALA A 392 -10.52 9.42 -19.79
CA ALA A 392 -9.53 8.71 -20.59
C ALA A 392 -9.26 9.46 -21.90
N LEU A 393 -7.99 9.77 -22.18
CA LEU A 393 -7.55 10.33 -23.45
C LEU A 393 -7.19 9.20 -24.41
N ASN A 394 -8.10 8.87 -25.32
CA ASN A 394 -7.82 7.91 -26.39
C ASN A 394 -6.89 8.50 -27.47
N LYS A 395 -6.50 7.70 -28.47
CA LYS A 395 -5.68 8.14 -29.62
C LYS A 395 -6.20 9.40 -30.34
N LYS A 396 -7.52 9.64 -30.38
CA LYS A 396 -8.10 10.83 -31.03
C LYS A 396 -8.00 12.08 -30.16
N ALA A 397 -8.19 11.96 -28.85
CA ALA A 397 -8.13 13.05 -27.89
C ALA A 397 -6.69 13.40 -27.46
N TRP A 398 -5.76 12.44 -27.53
CA TRP A 398 -4.37 12.62 -27.11
C TRP A 398 -3.53 13.43 -28.11
N ARG A 399 -2.82 14.44 -27.63
CA ARG A 399 -1.78 15.17 -28.37
C ARG A 399 -0.59 15.43 -27.44
N THR A 400 0.62 15.44 -27.99
CA THR A 400 1.84 15.66 -27.20
C THR A 400 1.96 17.08 -26.65
N ASP A 401 1.30 18.07 -27.28
CA ASP A 401 1.26 19.46 -26.82
C ASP A 401 0.28 19.69 -25.64
N LEU A 402 -0.39 18.64 -25.15
CA LEU A 402 -1.14 18.68 -23.89
C LEU A 402 -0.24 18.54 -22.66
N LEU A 403 0.96 17.96 -22.82
CA LEU A 403 1.93 17.78 -21.75
C LEU A 403 2.60 19.14 -21.46
N GLY A 404 2.31 19.70 -20.29
CA GLY A 404 3.05 20.83 -19.73
C GLY A 404 4.25 20.36 -18.91
N ASP A 405 4.63 21.18 -17.92
CA ASP A 405 5.69 20.82 -16.97
C ASP A 405 5.30 19.59 -16.13
N GLU A 406 6.30 18.80 -15.73
CA GLU A 406 6.09 17.68 -14.81
C GLU A 406 5.54 18.21 -13.47
N ALA A 407 4.40 17.67 -13.07
CA ALA A 407 3.68 18.11 -11.88
C ALA A 407 4.35 17.53 -10.64
N GLN A 408 4.73 18.42 -9.71
CA GLN A 408 5.22 18.04 -8.39
C GLN A 408 4.12 18.27 -7.36
N ALA A 409 3.88 17.28 -6.49
CA ALA A 409 2.86 17.40 -5.46
C ALA A 409 3.08 18.63 -4.57
N GLN A 410 4.36 18.93 -4.26
CA GLN A 410 4.76 20.08 -3.46
C GLN A 410 4.27 21.43 -4.03
N MET A 411 4.18 21.54 -5.36
CA MET A 411 3.75 22.76 -6.04
C MET A 411 2.22 22.89 -6.12
N ALA A 412 1.50 21.77 -5.99
CA ALA A 412 0.04 21.73 -6.07
C ALA A 412 -0.65 22.04 -4.74
N TRP A 413 0.07 22.02 -3.60
CA TRP A 413 -0.52 22.33 -2.30
C TRP A 413 -1.13 23.73 -2.28
N PRO A 414 -2.43 23.87 -1.94
CA PRO A 414 -3.05 25.17 -1.86
C PRO A 414 -2.38 26.01 -0.78
N ARG A 415 -2.09 27.26 -1.13
CA ARG A 415 -1.76 28.31 -0.17
C ARG A 415 -2.99 29.17 -0.01
N ALA A 416 -3.57 29.16 1.19
CA ALA A 416 -4.63 30.09 1.54
C ALA A 416 -3.99 31.33 2.17
N GLU A 417 -4.33 32.51 1.65
CA GLU A 417 -4.09 33.76 2.36
C GLU A 417 -5.08 33.90 3.51
N ALA A 418 -4.70 34.65 4.54
CA ALA A 418 -5.64 35.01 5.60
C ALA A 418 -6.87 35.71 4.99
N PRO A 419 -8.09 35.40 5.45
CA PRO A 419 -9.27 36.10 4.96
C PRO A 419 -9.23 37.57 5.37
N ASP A 420 -9.89 38.44 4.61
CA ASP A 420 -10.03 39.84 4.99
C ASP A 420 -10.72 39.97 6.36
N ARG A 421 -10.41 41.02 7.12
CA ARG A 421 -11.06 41.26 8.41
C ARG A 421 -12.57 41.44 8.21
N ALA A 422 -13.35 40.52 8.76
CA ALA A 422 -14.81 40.60 8.72
C ALA A 422 -15.34 41.49 9.86
N SER A 423 -16.48 42.15 9.64
CA SER A 423 -17.21 42.90 10.68
C SER A 423 -18.37 42.12 11.31
N TYR A 424 -18.81 41.03 10.67
CA TYR A 424 -19.95 40.23 11.11
C TYR A 424 -19.60 38.77 11.37
N GLY A 425 -18.83 38.15 10.46
CA GLY A 425 -18.42 36.75 10.56
C GLY A 425 -17.79 36.24 9.27
N TYR A 426 -17.34 34.99 9.32
CA TYR A 426 -16.71 34.28 8.21
C TYR A 426 -17.61 33.14 7.72
N VAL A 427 -17.54 32.81 6.43
CA VAL A 427 -18.21 31.64 5.85
C VAL A 427 -17.20 30.85 5.04
N PHE A 428 -17.19 29.52 5.19
CA PHE A 428 -16.43 28.63 4.32
C PHE A 428 -17.27 27.43 3.88
N SER A 429 -16.94 26.88 2.70
CA SER A 429 -17.63 25.71 2.15
C SER A 429 -17.29 24.45 2.95
N TRP A 430 -18.24 23.52 3.04
CA TRP A 430 -17.98 22.18 3.57
C TRP A 430 -17.40 21.22 2.52
N GLU A 431 -17.43 21.62 1.25
CA GLU A 431 -16.95 20.78 0.13
C GLU A 431 -15.41 20.67 0.12
N ASP A 432 -14.70 21.62 0.74
CA ASP A 432 -13.23 21.61 0.78
C ASP A 432 -12.70 20.52 1.71
N TYR A 433 -11.65 19.81 1.29
CA TYR A 433 -11.02 18.68 1.96
C TYR A 433 -10.58 19.01 3.40
N TYR A 434 -10.14 20.26 3.62
CA TYR A 434 -9.70 20.72 4.93
C TYR A 434 -10.81 21.39 5.76
N ALA A 435 -12.04 21.48 5.27
CA ALA A 435 -13.16 22.04 6.04
C ALA A 435 -13.37 21.34 7.40
N PRO A 436 -13.30 19.98 7.53
CA PRO A 436 -13.39 19.31 8.82
C PRO A 436 -12.23 19.67 9.76
N LYS A 437 -11.03 19.86 9.23
CA LYS A 437 -9.85 20.26 10.01
C LYS A 437 -9.97 21.70 10.51
N ALA A 438 -10.44 22.61 9.65
CA ALA A 438 -10.72 23.99 10.03
C ALA A 438 -11.80 24.07 11.12
N LEU A 439 -12.93 23.38 10.93
CA LEU A 439 -13.99 23.29 11.94
C LEU A 439 -13.46 22.75 13.28
N ASN A 440 -12.65 21.68 13.25
CA ASN A 440 -12.10 21.11 14.48
C ASN A 440 -11.21 22.10 15.25
N ARG A 441 -10.37 22.88 14.55
CA ARG A 441 -9.55 23.93 15.16
C ARG A 441 -10.40 25.03 15.80
N LEU A 442 -11.43 25.49 15.09
CA LEU A 442 -12.36 26.50 15.60
C LEU A 442 -13.04 25.99 16.88
N LEU A 443 -13.62 24.79 16.85
CA LEU A 443 -14.29 24.21 18.01
C LEU A 443 -13.32 23.98 19.19
N ALA A 444 -12.08 23.54 18.92
CA ALA A 444 -11.06 23.37 19.96
C ALA A 444 -10.65 24.70 20.60
N ALA A 445 -10.76 25.81 19.87
CA ALA A 445 -10.55 27.17 20.39
C ALA A 445 -11.80 27.77 21.07
N GLY A 446 -12.89 27.00 21.23
CA GLY A 446 -14.13 27.50 21.84
C GLY A 446 -14.97 28.39 20.92
N VAL A 447 -14.67 28.41 19.63
CA VAL A 447 -15.44 29.17 18.64
C VAL A 447 -16.76 28.47 18.35
N HIS A 448 -17.87 29.21 18.39
CA HIS A 448 -19.14 28.68 17.90
C HIS A 448 -19.20 28.75 16.37
N VAL A 449 -19.64 27.66 15.76
CA VAL A 449 -19.81 27.56 14.31
C VAL A 449 -21.23 27.06 14.02
N ARG A 450 -21.87 27.63 12.99
CA ARG A 450 -23.22 27.25 12.55
C ARG A 450 -23.18 26.65 11.16
N GLY A 451 -23.85 25.53 10.94
CA GLY A 451 -24.00 24.94 9.61
C GLY A 451 -25.27 25.43 8.90
N ALA A 452 -25.13 25.84 7.65
CA ALA A 452 -26.25 26.22 6.81
C ALA A 452 -27.02 24.98 6.33
N MET A 453 -28.33 24.94 6.60
CA MET A 453 -29.20 23.83 6.19
C MET A 453 -29.66 23.96 4.73
N GLU A 454 -29.59 25.15 4.15
CA GLU A 454 -29.95 25.46 2.77
C GLU A 454 -28.84 26.29 2.11
N PRO A 455 -28.66 26.19 0.78
CA PRO A 455 -27.75 27.07 0.07
C PRO A 455 -28.20 28.52 0.18
N PHE A 456 -27.24 29.45 0.23
CA PHE A 456 -27.52 30.88 0.37
C PHE A 456 -26.48 31.72 -0.36
N SER A 457 -26.82 32.98 -0.61
CA SER A 457 -25.88 33.98 -1.13
C SER A 457 -25.67 35.06 -0.09
N VAL A 458 -24.43 35.54 0.04
CA VAL A 458 -24.07 36.61 0.99
C VAL A 458 -23.07 37.56 0.34
N LEU A 459 -23.19 38.85 0.66
CA LEU A 459 -22.21 39.85 0.24
C LEU A 459 -20.95 39.73 1.11
N THR A 460 -19.80 39.54 0.47
CA THR A 460 -18.47 39.45 1.11
C THR A 460 -17.61 40.64 0.71
N SER A 461 -16.42 40.79 1.31
CA SER A 461 -15.40 41.76 0.89
C SER A 461 -14.97 41.58 -0.58
N LYS A 462 -15.18 40.38 -1.15
CA LYS A 462 -14.84 40.01 -2.53
C LYS A 462 -16.06 39.96 -3.45
N GLY A 463 -17.16 40.61 -3.06
CA GLY A 463 -18.43 40.63 -3.80
C GLY A 463 -19.43 39.58 -3.32
N GLU A 464 -20.54 39.43 -4.05
CA GLU A 464 -21.55 38.40 -3.74
C GLU A 464 -20.96 37.00 -3.94
N ARG A 465 -21.14 36.13 -2.94
CA ARG A 465 -20.71 34.73 -2.97
C ARG A 465 -21.89 33.83 -2.69
N HIS A 466 -21.99 32.76 -3.48
CA HIS A 466 -22.94 31.68 -3.28
C HIS A 466 -22.26 30.55 -2.51
N PHE A 467 -22.97 30.00 -1.52
CA PHE A 467 -22.50 28.88 -0.71
C PHE A 467 -23.50 27.72 -0.78
N PRO A 468 -23.01 26.48 -0.98
CA PRO A 468 -23.86 25.30 -1.01
C PRO A 468 -24.40 24.95 0.38
N ARG A 469 -25.32 23.99 0.41
CA ARG A 469 -25.80 23.36 1.65
C ARG A 469 -24.61 22.83 2.45
N GLY A 470 -24.64 23.02 3.77
CA GLY A 470 -23.61 22.55 4.68
C GLY A 470 -22.48 23.56 4.92
N ALA A 471 -22.42 24.68 4.19
CA ALA A 471 -21.46 25.74 4.45
C ALA A 471 -21.49 26.19 5.92
N LEU A 472 -20.32 26.52 6.45
CA LEU A 472 -20.10 26.82 7.85
C LEU A 472 -19.95 28.32 8.05
N PHE A 473 -20.77 28.88 8.94
CA PHE A 473 -20.74 30.28 9.34
C PHE A 473 -20.13 30.42 10.74
N VAL A 474 -19.14 31.29 10.86
CA VAL A 474 -18.42 31.62 12.08
C VAL A 474 -18.80 33.06 12.47
N PRO A 475 -19.74 33.27 13.40
CA PRO A 475 -20.12 34.60 13.86
C PRO A 475 -19.00 35.24 14.71
N LEU A 476 -18.81 36.56 14.57
CA LEU A 476 -18.01 37.34 15.53
C LEU A 476 -18.82 37.71 16.78
N ALA A 477 -20.14 37.82 16.64
CA ALA A 477 -21.03 38.14 17.76
C ALA A 477 -21.20 36.93 18.69
N GLY A 478 -21.13 37.16 20.00
CA GLY A 478 -21.30 36.12 21.02
C GLY A 478 -20.06 35.23 21.20
N GLN A 479 -18.87 35.80 20.97
CA GLN A 479 -17.56 35.15 21.10
C GLN A 479 -16.65 35.89 22.11
N ASP A 480 -17.19 36.31 23.25
CA ASP A 480 -16.53 37.26 24.18
C ASP A 480 -15.17 36.77 24.74
N ASP A 481 -14.95 35.45 24.76
CA ASP A 481 -13.72 34.83 25.26
C ASP A 481 -12.70 34.48 24.15
N VAL A 482 -12.98 34.81 22.88
CA VAL A 482 -12.09 34.53 21.74
C VAL A 482 -11.61 35.84 21.12
N ASP A 483 -10.29 36.03 21.07
CA ASP A 483 -9.71 37.18 20.36
C ASP A 483 -10.09 37.15 18.88
N ALA A 484 -10.74 38.23 18.41
CA ALA A 484 -11.19 38.35 17.03
C ALA A 484 -10.05 38.31 16.01
N ASP A 485 -8.82 38.65 16.42
CA ASP A 485 -7.66 38.58 15.53
C ASP A 485 -7.09 37.14 15.44
N SER A 486 -7.44 36.26 16.38
CA SER A 486 -7.01 34.85 16.39
C SER A 486 -7.67 34.01 15.28
N PHE A 487 -8.86 34.40 14.81
CA PHE A 487 -9.57 33.75 13.70
C PHE A 487 -8.77 33.73 12.38
N MET A 488 -7.89 34.71 12.17
CA MET A 488 -7.11 34.81 10.94
C MET A 488 -5.91 33.85 10.90
N SER A 489 -5.59 33.21 12.04
CA SER A 489 -4.44 32.31 12.19
C SER A 489 -4.80 30.83 12.35
N MET A 490 -6.09 30.52 12.56
CA MET A 490 -6.62 29.17 12.79
C MET A 490 -7.05 28.51 11.48
#